data_AF-A0A8J2J2V1-F1
#
_entry.id   AF-A0A8J2J2V1-F1
#
_cell.length_a   1.000
_cell.length_b   1.000
_cell.length_c   1.000
_cell.angle_alpha   90.00
_cell.angle_beta   90.00
_cell.angle_gamma   90.00
#
_symmetry.space_group_name_H-M   'P 1'
#
loop_
_entity.id
_entity.type
_entity.pdbx_description
1 polymer ?
#
loop_
_entity_poly.entity_id
_entity_poly.type
_entity_poly.pdbx_seq_one_letter_code
_entity_poly.pdbx_strand_id
1 'polypeptide(L)' 'AEKIRVAINAALALEEKINPAPPTYDYFDALDRLRKATSGSLSEESAKILLLRGSRQVDEEKFCFTRDL' A
#
# COMPACT_ATOMS: atom_id res chain seq x y z
N ALA A 1 -1.80 -20.05 -32.46
CA ALA A 1 -1.97 -20.20 -31.01
C ALA A 1 -0.80 -19.56 -30.24
N GLU A 2 0.45 -19.99 -30.46
CA GLU A 2 1.60 -19.53 -29.68
C GLU A 2 1.86 -18.01 -29.71
N LYS A 3 1.79 -17.38 -30.89
CA LYS A 3 1.96 -15.92 -31.03
C LYS A 3 0.93 -15.11 -30.23
N ILE A 4 -0.30 -15.63 -30.11
CA ILE A 4 -1.37 -14.98 -29.35
C ILE A 4 -1.08 -15.08 -27.85
N ARG A 5 -0.62 -16.24 -27.37
CA ARG A 5 -0.22 -16.45 -25.98
C ARG A 5 0.90 -15.49 -25.56
N VAL A 6 1.93 -15.34 -26.41
CA VAL A 6 3.05 -14.41 -26.15
C VAL A 6 2.55 -12.96 -26.08
N ALA A 7 1.66 -12.56 -26.99
CA ALA A 7 1.10 -11.21 -26.99
C ALA A 7 0.24 -10.92 -25.75
N ILE A 8 -0.58 -11.88 -25.30
CA ILE A 8 -1.37 -11.76 -24.07
C ILE A 8 -0.47 -11.61 -22.85
N ASN A 9 0.56 -12.45 -22.71
CA ASN A 9 1.48 -12.37 -21.59
C ASN A 9 2.26 -11.05 -21.57
N ALA A 10 2.64 -10.54 -22.74
CA ALA A 10 3.30 -9.23 -22.84
C ALA A 10 2.36 -8.08 -22.45
N ALA A 11 1.07 -8.17 -22.79
CA ALA A 11 0.08 -7.18 -22.40
C ALA A 11 -0.17 -7.19 -20.88
N LEU A 12 -0.31 -8.37 -20.26
CA LEU A 12 -0.46 -8.51 -18.81
C LEU A 12 0.76 -7.96 -18.05
N ALA A 13 1.97 -8.29 -18.50
CA ALA A 13 3.20 -7.78 -17.89
C ALA A 13 3.36 -6.25 -18.06
N LEU A 14 2.80 -5.68 -19.13
CA LEU A 14 2.78 -4.24 -19.34
C LEU A 14 1.75 -3.56 -18.43
N GLU A 15 0.58 -4.18 -18.26
CA GLU A 15 -0.48 -3.71 -17.37
C GLU A 15 0.00 -3.66 -15.91
N GLU A 16 0.69 -4.69 -15.43
CA GLU A 16 1.30 -4.72 -14.09
C GLU A 16 2.34 -3.60 -13.88
N LYS A 17 3.08 -3.22 -14.93
CA LYS A 17 4.06 -2.13 -14.85
C LYS A 17 3.43 -0.74 -14.84
N ILE A 18 2.30 -0.57 -15.53
CA ILE A 18 1.62 0.72 -15.65
C ILE A 18 0.74 0.99 -14.43
N ASN A 19 0.15 -0.06 -13.85
CA ASN A 19 -0.70 0.02 -12.67
C ASN A 19 -0.09 -0.81 -11.52
N PRO A 20 1.05 -0.38 -10.95
CA PRO A 20 1.58 -1.05 -9.78
C PRO A 20 0.56 -0.99 -8.64
N ALA A 21 0.36 -2.13 -7.97
CA ALA A 21 -0.47 -2.16 -6.78
C ALA A 21 0.08 -1.16 -5.74
N PRO A 22 -0.80 -0.44 -5.03
CA PRO A 22 -0.37 0.52 -4.03
C PRO A 22 0.37 -0.20 -2.89
N PRO A 23 1.33 0.48 -2.23
CA PRO A 23 2.12 -0.13 -1.19
C PRO A 23 1.25 -0.47 0.03
N THR A 24 1.48 -1.65 0.59
CA THR A 24 0.75 -2.17 1.73
C THR A 24 1.71 -2.53 2.86
N TYR A 25 1.27 -2.36 4.09
CA TYR A 25 2.09 -2.51 5.29
C TYR A 25 1.31 -3.20 6.38
N ASP A 26 2.01 -3.97 7.21
CA ASP A 26 1.42 -4.50 8.42
C ASP A 26 1.18 -3.36 9.43
N TYR A 27 0.31 -3.58 10.41
CA TYR A 27 -0.10 -2.56 11.36
C TYR A 27 1.08 -1.82 12.03
N PHE A 28 2.06 -2.56 12.54
CA PHE A 28 3.22 -1.97 13.23
C PHE A 28 4.11 -1.16 12.30
N ASP A 29 4.32 -1.63 11.07
CA ASP A 29 5.11 -0.91 10.06
C ASP A 29 4.41 0.37 9.60
N ALA A 30 3.09 0.32 9.42
CA ALA A 30 2.30 1.50 9.10
C ALA A 30 2.35 2.54 10.23
N LEU A 31 2.27 2.09 11.49
CA LEU A 31 2.37 2.94 12.67
C LEU A 31 3.76 3.60 12.77
N ASP A 32 4.82 2.84 12.60
CA ASP A 32 6.21 3.33 12.63
C ASP A 32 6.46 4.35 11.51
N ARG A 33 6.00 4.07 10.29
CA ARG A 33 6.06 5.02 9.16
C ARG A 33 5.35 6.32 9.45
N LEU A 34 4.16 6.27 10.05
CA LEU A 34 3.41 7.46 10.43
C LEU A 34 4.13 8.28 11.51
N ARG A 35 4.73 7.62 12.51
CA ARG A 35 5.52 8.29 13.56
C ARG A 35 6.79 8.93 12.97
N LYS A 36 7.47 8.24 12.06
CA LYS A 36 8.63 8.78 11.34
C LYS A 36 8.26 9.99 10.48
N ALA A 37 7.16 9.92 9.74
CA ALA A 37 6.67 11.03 8.90
C ALA A 37 6.32 12.27 9.72
N THR A 38 5.93 12.09 10.98
CA THR A 38 5.63 13.19 11.91
C THR A 38 6.82 13.56 12.81
N SER A 39 8.03 13.10 12.48
CA SER A 39 9.26 13.36 13.27
C SER A 39 9.13 12.99 14.75
N GLY A 40 8.31 11.98 15.07
CA GLY A 40 8.07 11.55 16.45
C GLY A 40 7.21 12.51 17.28
N SER A 41 6.61 13.54 16.67
CA SER A 41 5.73 14.50 17.37
C SER A 41 4.42 13.88 17.88
N LEU A 42 4.04 12.72 17.34
CA LEU A 42 2.87 11.98 17.76
C LEU A 42 3.19 11.04 18.92
N SER A 43 2.31 11.07 19.93
CA SER A 43 2.16 9.96 20.87
C SER A 43 1.74 8.69 20.12
N GLU A 44 2.00 7.52 20.70
CA GLU A 44 1.57 6.26 20.12
C GLU A 44 0.05 6.22 19.90
N GLU A 45 -0.72 6.69 20.89
CA GLU A 45 -2.18 6.74 20.81
C GLU A 45 -2.68 7.65 19.68
N SER A 46 -2.09 8.84 19.54
CA SER A 46 -2.42 9.75 18.44
C SER A 46 -2.05 9.16 17.08
N ALA A 47 -0.94 8.42 16.99
CA ALA A 47 -0.55 7.72 15.78
C ALA A 47 -1.55 6.62 15.41
N LYS A 48 -2.07 5.85 16.37
CA LYS A 48 -3.10 4.83 16.13
C LYS A 48 -4.37 5.43 15.55
N ILE A 49 -4.85 6.53 16.13
CA ILE A 49 -6.04 7.24 15.65
C ILE A 49 -5.83 7.77 14.23
N LEU A 50 -4.68 8.40 13.97
CA LEU A 50 -4.36 8.93 12.67
C LEU A 50 -4.15 7.84 11.62
N LEU A 51 -3.62 6.67 12.00
CA LEU A 51 -3.49 5.52 11.12
C LEU A 51 -4.88 5.02 10.68
N LEU A 52 -5.84 4.87 11.61
CA LEU A 52 -7.22 4.48 11.29
C LEU A 52 -7.91 5.47 10.34
N ARG A 53 -7.63 6.77 10.46
CA ARG A 53 -8.19 7.79 9.57
C ARG A 53 -7.49 7.84 8.21
N GLY A 54 -6.17 7.66 8.20
CA GLY A 54 -5.30 7.90 7.05
C GLY A 54 -4.96 6.66 6.24
N SER A 55 -5.49 5.49 6.61
CA SER A 55 -5.25 4.24 5.91
C SER A 55 -6.54 3.46 5.68
N ARG A 56 -6.49 2.54 4.73
CA ARG A 56 -7.52 1.57 4.45
C ARG A 56 -6.94 0.19 4.64
N GLN A 57 -7.68 -0.68 5.33
CA GLN A 57 -7.35 -2.09 5.39
C GLN A 57 -7.66 -2.71 4.02
N VAL A 58 -6.67 -3.34 3.41
CA VAL A 58 -6.74 -3.96 2.08
C VAL A 58 -6.73 -5.48 2.14
N ASP A 59 -6.24 -6.03 3.25
CA ASP A 59 -6.24 -7.46 3.60
C ASP A 59 -6.34 -7.60 5.13
N GLU A 60 -6.55 -8.80 5.66
CA GLU A 60 -6.75 -9.05 7.10
C GLU A 60 -5.67 -8.41 7.99
N GLU A 61 -4.43 -8.33 7.52
CA GLU A 61 -3.30 -7.79 8.29
C GLU A 61 -2.65 -6.55 7.65
N LYS A 62 -3.10 -6.16 6.45
CA LYS A 62 -2.42 -5.15 5.63
C LYS A 62 -3.21 -3.86 5.47
N PHE A 63 -2.48 -2.75 5.59
CA PHE A 63 -2.97 -1.38 5.48
C PHE A 63 -2.29 -0.67 4.32
N CYS A 64 -3.07 0.09 3.56
CA CYS A 64 -2.59 1.03 2.55
C CYS A 64 -2.92 2.45 3.00
N PHE A 65 -1.99 3.40 2.88
CA PHE A 65 -2.34 4.80 3.13
C PHE A 65 -3.29 5.31 2.05
N THR A 66 -4.31 6.07 2.44
CA THR A 66 -5.33 6.57 1.50
C THR A 66 -4.78 7.53 0.46
N ARG A 67 -3.63 8.16 0.72
CA ARG A 67 -2.89 8.98 -0.26
C ARG A 67 -2.32 8.13 -1.41
N ASP A 68 -2.03 6.87 -1.16
CA ASP A 68 -1.37 5.98 -2.11
C ASP A 68 -2.40 5.15 -2.92
N LEU A 69 -3.70 5.29 -2.61
CA LEU A 69 -4.83 4.69 -3.34
C LEU A 69 -5.31 5.56 -4.51
#